data_AF-A0A3C1VS46-F1
#
_entry.id   AF-A0A3C1VS46-F1
#
_cell.length_a   1.000
_cell.length_b   1.000
_cell.length_c   1.000
_cell.angle_alpha   90.00
_cell.angle_beta   90.00
_cell.angle_gamma   90.00
#
_symmetry.space_group_name_H-M   'P 1'
#
loop_
_entity.id
_entity.type
_entity.pdbx_description
1 polymer ?
#
loop_
_entity_poly.entity_id
_entity_poly.type
_entity_poly.pdbx_seq_one_letter_code
_entity_poly.pdbx_strand_id
1 'polypeptide(L)'
;MKYIFKINTLKSVNAMQADLAMAKSLLLLSLVLTSLLSCSETETVPAPAVEPATTTPIANEEGPMPSANPFFEESSLFLNYPQFGLIENSHYLPAFERGIAEQLAEVEAIANQQAEANFENTIIALEVSGQLLDRVSRVFFSMAGAHTNDEIRALQQQLGPELAAHTGGL
;
A
#
# COMPACT_ATOMS: atom_id res chain seq x y z
N MET A 1 -45.15 35.11 -18.36
CA MET A 1 -44.51 34.14 -19.28
C MET A 1 -43.42 33.27 -18.62
N LYS A 2 -42.56 33.80 -17.72
CA LYS A 2 -41.43 33.05 -17.11
C LYS A 2 -41.82 31.83 -16.24
N TYR A 3 -43.01 31.82 -15.62
CA TYR A 3 -43.46 30.73 -14.74
C TYR A 3 -43.91 29.46 -15.49
N ILE A 4 -44.54 29.60 -16.66
CA ILE A 4 -45.04 28.45 -17.45
C ILE A 4 -43.86 27.64 -18.02
N PHE A 5 -42.76 28.30 -18.40
CA PHE A 5 -41.55 27.65 -18.89
C PHE A 5 -40.86 26.81 -17.80
N LYS A 6 -40.88 27.27 -16.55
CA LYS A 6 -40.31 26.58 -15.37
C LYS A 6 -41.10 25.31 -15.00
N ILE A 7 -42.43 25.37 -15.10
CA ILE A 7 -43.30 24.22 -14.81
C ILE A 7 -43.14 23.13 -15.90
N ASN A 8 -43.02 23.52 -17.17
CA ASN A 8 -42.88 22.57 -18.27
C ASN A 8 -41.50 21.86 -18.26
N THR A 9 -40.44 22.57 -17.86
CA THR A 9 -39.09 21.99 -17.69
C THR A 9 -39.00 21.06 -16.48
N LEU A 10 -39.69 21.36 -15.37
CA LEU A 10 -39.73 20.46 -14.22
C LEU A 10 -40.51 19.16 -14.54
N LYS A 11 -41.58 19.24 -15.32
CA LYS A 11 -42.34 18.07 -15.77
C LYS A 11 -41.55 17.17 -16.73
N SER A 12 -40.75 17.75 -17.63
CA SER A 12 -39.89 16.97 -18.54
C SER A 12 -38.70 16.33 -17.82
N VAL A 13 -38.11 17.00 -16.83
CA VAL A 13 -37.02 16.45 -16.01
C VAL A 13 -37.51 15.28 -15.16
N ASN A 14 -38.69 15.38 -14.54
CA ASN A 14 -39.25 14.27 -13.76
C ASN A 14 -39.67 13.08 -14.62
N ALA A 15 -40.18 13.30 -15.85
CA ALA A 15 -40.46 12.23 -16.79
C ALA A 15 -39.18 11.50 -17.24
N MET A 16 -38.09 12.25 -17.49
CA MET A 16 -36.79 11.69 -17.86
C MET A 16 -36.13 10.90 -16.72
N GLN A 17 -36.34 11.30 -15.45
CA GLN A 17 -35.89 10.54 -14.27
C GLN A 17 -36.68 9.24 -14.08
N ALA A 18 -37.98 9.22 -14.43
CA ALA A 18 -38.81 8.02 -14.38
C ALA A 18 -38.42 7.00 -15.47
N ASP A 19 -38.13 7.44 -16.69
CA ASP A 19 -37.63 6.56 -17.77
C ASP A 19 -36.24 5.99 -17.43
N LEU A 20 -35.36 6.80 -16.82
CA LEU A 20 -34.04 6.33 -16.36
C LEU A 20 -34.15 5.30 -15.22
N ALA A 21 -35.16 5.41 -14.35
CA ALA A 21 -35.44 4.43 -13.30
C ALA A 21 -36.05 3.14 -13.86
N MET A 22 -36.94 3.23 -14.85
CA MET A 22 -37.56 2.07 -15.52
C MET A 22 -36.54 1.30 -16.37
N ALA A 23 -35.62 2.00 -17.05
CA ALA A 23 -34.50 1.40 -17.79
C ALA A 23 -33.49 0.69 -16.86
N LYS A 24 -33.25 1.23 -15.65
CA LYS A 24 -32.41 0.58 -14.62
C LYS A 24 -33.10 -0.65 -14.02
N SER A 25 -34.43 -0.64 -13.90
CA SER A 25 -35.20 -1.80 -13.43
C SER A 25 -35.26 -2.93 -14.47
N LEU A 26 -35.17 -2.63 -15.77
CA LEU A 26 -35.09 -3.66 -16.83
C LEU A 26 -33.69 -4.24 -17.02
N LEU A 27 -32.63 -3.51 -16.66
CA LEU A 27 -31.23 -3.99 -16.79
C LEU A 27 -30.76 -4.90 -15.64
N LEU A 28 -31.54 -5.06 -14.57
CA LEU A 28 -31.19 -5.92 -13.42
C LEU A 28 -31.79 -7.34 -13.49
N LEU A 29 -32.47 -7.71 -14.58
CA LEU A 29 -33.15 -9.01 -14.72
C LEU A 29 -32.55 -9.96 -15.78
N SER A 30 -31.31 -9.73 -16.27
CA SER A 30 -30.72 -10.54 -17.35
C SER A 30 -29.32 -11.12 -17.08
N LEU A 31 -28.90 -11.29 -15.82
CA LEU A 31 -27.64 -11.98 -15.53
C LEU A 31 -27.73 -12.98 -14.36
N VAL A 32 -28.75 -13.86 -14.38
CA VAL A 32 -28.89 -14.96 -13.40
C VAL A 32 -29.07 -16.34 -14.05
N LEU A 33 -28.90 -16.51 -15.38
CA LEU A 33 -29.04 -17.86 -15.95
C LEU A 33 -28.25 -18.05 -17.25
N THR A 34 -27.03 -18.61 -17.14
CA THR A 34 -26.47 -19.62 -18.06
C THR A 34 -25.03 -20.00 -17.68
N SER A 35 -24.86 -21.08 -16.90
CA SER A 35 -23.89 -22.17 -17.13
C SER A 35 -23.78 -23.12 -15.92
N LEU A 36 -24.80 -23.96 -15.72
CA LEU A 36 -24.67 -25.22 -14.98
C LEU A 36 -24.42 -26.33 -16.00
N LEU A 37 -23.16 -26.60 -16.30
CA LEU A 37 -22.70 -27.87 -16.85
C LEU A 37 -21.20 -28.03 -16.52
N SER A 38 -20.90 -28.29 -15.25
CA SER A 38 -19.59 -28.81 -14.86
C SER A 38 -19.76 -30.29 -14.57
N CYS A 39 -19.28 -31.11 -15.50
CA CYS A 39 -19.27 -32.56 -15.40
C CYS A 39 -18.39 -33.00 -14.23
N SER A 40 -18.94 -33.94 -13.46
CA SER A 40 -18.21 -34.79 -12.54
C SER A 40 -17.25 -35.68 -13.33
N GLU A 41 -15.95 -35.45 -13.20
CA GLU A 41 -14.96 -36.51 -13.29
C GLU A 41 -14.21 -36.52 -11.95
N THR A 42 -14.51 -37.52 -11.12
CA THR A 42 -13.75 -37.77 -9.90
C THR A 42 -12.50 -38.54 -10.31
N GLU A 43 -11.46 -37.83 -10.74
CA GLU A 43 -10.12 -38.39 -10.72
C GLU A 43 -9.57 -38.26 -9.31
N THR A 44 -9.63 -39.36 -8.58
CA THR A 44 -8.89 -39.60 -7.35
C THR A 44 -7.40 -39.51 -7.65
N VAL A 45 -6.82 -38.32 -7.49
CA VAL A 45 -5.37 -38.18 -7.34
C VAL A 45 -5.02 -38.68 -5.93
N PRO A 46 -4.19 -39.73 -5.78
CA PRO A 46 -3.75 -40.17 -4.47
C PRO A 46 -2.93 -39.04 -3.83
N ALA A 47 -3.31 -38.67 -2.62
CA ALA A 47 -2.52 -37.77 -1.78
C ALA A 47 -1.09 -38.32 -1.66
N PRO A 48 -0.04 -37.52 -1.91
CA PRO A 48 1.28 -37.91 -1.48
C PRO A 48 1.23 -38.04 0.04
N ALA A 49 1.71 -39.18 0.54
CA ALA A 49 1.81 -39.48 1.94
C ALA A 49 2.44 -38.29 2.67
N VAL A 50 1.66 -37.69 3.58
CA VAL A 50 2.18 -36.75 4.57
C VAL A 50 3.01 -37.60 5.53
N GLU A 51 4.30 -37.73 5.22
CA GLU A 51 5.27 -38.06 6.25
C GLU A 51 5.22 -36.93 7.29
N PRO A 52 5.08 -37.24 8.59
CA PRO A 52 5.14 -36.21 9.62
C PRO A 52 6.55 -35.62 9.59
N ALA A 53 6.65 -34.40 9.03
CA ALA A 53 7.84 -33.59 9.14
C ALA A 53 8.10 -33.38 10.63
N THR A 54 9.08 -34.14 11.11
CA THR A 54 9.61 -34.04 12.45
C THR A 54 9.99 -32.58 12.66
N THR A 55 9.36 -31.97 13.66
CA THR A 55 9.53 -30.58 14.04
C THR A 55 10.95 -30.40 14.56
N THR A 56 11.88 -30.12 13.67
CA THR A 56 13.17 -29.56 14.06
C THR A 56 12.88 -28.17 14.61
N PRO A 57 13.23 -27.86 15.87
CA PRO A 57 13.03 -26.53 16.40
C PRO A 57 13.88 -25.57 15.58
N ILE A 58 13.26 -24.54 15.01
CA ILE A 58 13.99 -23.39 14.49
C ILE A 58 14.71 -22.82 15.70
N ALA A 59 16.04 -22.99 15.72
CA ALA A 59 16.89 -22.40 16.73
C ALA A 59 16.60 -20.90 16.76
N ASN A 60 16.41 -20.37 17.97
CA ASN A 60 16.35 -18.93 18.19
C ASN A 60 17.71 -18.35 17.80
N GLU A 61 17.80 -17.79 16.60
CA GLU A 61 18.86 -16.86 16.22
C GLU A 61 18.61 -15.59 17.03
N GLU A 62 19.19 -15.50 18.23
CA GLU A 62 19.31 -14.24 18.95
C GLU A 62 20.23 -13.32 18.14
N GLY A 63 19.59 -12.57 17.24
CA GLY A 63 20.22 -11.51 16.46
C GLY A 63 20.73 -10.36 17.34
N PRO A 64 21.51 -9.44 16.76
CA PRO A 64 22.07 -8.29 17.47
C PRO A 64 20.99 -7.51 18.22
N MET A 65 21.33 -7.02 19.41
CA MET A 65 20.46 -6.19 20.25
C MET A 65 19.77 -5.11 19.41
N PRO A 66 18.43 -5.02 19.42
CA PRO A 66 17.71 -4.14 18.51
C PRO A 66 18.10 -2.69 18.75
N SER A 67 18.38 -1.96 17.67
CA SER A 67 18.33 -0.51 17.71
C SER A 67 16.95 -0.08 18.24
N ALA A 68 16.87 1.09 18.89
CA ALA A 68 15.63 1.52 19.54
C ALA A 68 14.41 1.59 18.59
N ASN A 69 14.64 1.64 17.26
CA ASN A 69 13.61 1.52 16.25
C ASN A 69 14.08 0.54 15.14
N PRO A 70 13.36 -0.56 14.89
CA PRO A 70 13.78 -1.63 13.96
C PRO A 70 13.87 -1.17 12.50
N PHE A 71 13.36 0.01 12.15
CA PHE A 71 13.52 0.58 10.82
C PHE A 71 14.87 1.27 10.61
N PHE A 72 15.61 1.64 11.64
CA PHE A 72 16.83 2.45 11.49
C PHE A 72 18.01 1.70 10.88
N GLU A 73 17.94 0.37 10.85
CA GLU A 73 18.96 -0.47 10.25
C GLU A 73 18.31 -1.45 9.27
N GLU A 74 19.11 -1.94 8.32
CA GLU A 74 18.65 -2.99 7.43
C GLU A 74 18.40 -4.28 8.22
N SER A 75 17.35 -5.01 7.85
CA SER A 75 17.02 -6.27 8.52
C SER A 75 18.10 -7.32 8.26
N SER A 76 18.48 -8.04 9.31
CA SER A 76 19.40 -9.17 9.22
C SER A 76 18.74 -10.47 8.75
N LEU A 77 17.42 -10.50 8.53
CA LEU A 77 16.73 -11.68 8.02
C LEU A 77 17.11 -11.94 6.55
N PHE A 78 16.96 -13.19 6.10
CA PHE A 78 17.19 -13.56 4.70
C PHE A 78 16.41 -12.63 3.76
N LEU A 79 17.07 -12.12 2.70
CA LEU A 79 16.50 -11.13 1.76
C LEU A 79 16.03 -9.82 2.42
N ASN A 80 16.55 -9.50 3.60
CA ASN A 80 16.27 -8.28 4.35
C ASN A 80 14.78 -8.12 4.67
N TYR A 81 14.08 -9.24 4.89
CA TYR A 81 12.66 -9.22 5.26
C TYR A 81 12.42 -8.38 6.53
N PRO A 82 11.32 -7.61 6.61
CA PRO A 82 11.01 -6.87 7.82
C PRO A 82 10.91 -7.78 9.04
N GLN A 83 11.51 -7.37 10.16
CA GLN A 83 11.41 -8.07 11.44
C GLN A 83 10.07 -7.76 12.11
N PHE A 84 8.96 -8.24 11.52
CA PHE A 84 7.59 -7.89 11.95
C PHE A 84 7.32 -8.09 13.45
N GLY A 85 7.97 -9.08 14.09
CA GLY A 85 7.85 -9.32 15.54
C GLY A 85 8.44 -8.22 16.43
N LEU A 86 9.24 -7.31 15.88
CA LEU A 86 9.83 -6.17 16.60
C LEU A 86 9.15 -4.83 16.24
N ILE A 87 8.26 -4.82 15.25
CA ILE A 87 7.66 -3.57 14.73
C ILE A 87 6.37 -3.28 15.50
N GLU A 88 6.37 -2.16 16.21
CA GLU A 88 5.21 -1.59 16.88
C GLU A 88 4.74 -0.32 16.16
N ASN A 89 3.46 0.05 16.35
CA ASN A 89 2.90 1.25 15.74
C ASN A 89 3.66 2.53 16.12
N SER A 90 4.21 2.57 17.33
CA SER A 90 5.04 3.66 17.87
C SER A 90 6.33 3.90 17.06
N HIS A 91 6.78 2.91 16.28
CA HIS A 91 8.00 3.02 15.48
C HIS A 91 7.80 3.76 14.15
N TYR A 92 6.57 3.84 13.63
CA TYR A 92 6.33 4.39 12.29
C TYR A 92 6.65 5.88 12.21
N LEU A 93 6.03 6.71 13.07
CA LEU A 93 6.20 8.16 13.01
C LEU A 93 7.67 8.60 13.09
N PRO A 94 8.47 8.19 14.11
CA PRO A 94 9.88 8.57 14.17
C PRO A 94 10.72 8.02 13.01
N ALA A 95 10.33 6.89 12.41
CA ALA A 95 11.01 6.36 11.23
C ALA A 95 10.69 7.15 9.96
N PHE A 96 9.45 7.62 9.78
CA PHE A 96 9.07 8.51 8.69
C PHE A 96 9.74 9.87 8.81
N GLU A 97 9.70 10.50 9.99
CA GLU A 97 10.33 11.81 10.23
C GLU A 97 11.84 11.76 9.93
N ARG A 98 12.51 10.72 10.44
CA ARG A 98 13.94 10.52 10.17
C ARG A 98 14.20 10.20 8.70
N GLY A 99 13.41 9.33 8.07
CA GLY A 99 13.58 8.94 6.68
C GLY A 99 13.42 10.12 5.70
N ILE A 100 12.43 10.99 5.95
CA ILE A 100 12.23 12.23 5.19
C ILE A 100 13.45 13.15 5.34
N ALA A 101 13.90 13.36 6.59
CA ALA A 101 15.04 14.23 6.88
C ALA A 101 16.34 13.71 6.24
N GLU A 102 16.60 12.40 6.32
CA GLU A 102 17.78 11.77 5.73
C GLU A 102 17.75 11.87 4.19
N GLN A 103 16.63 11.53 3.54
CA GLN A 103 16.55 11.63 2.08
C GLN A 103 16.72 13.06 1.58
N LEU A 104 16.13 14.05 2.27
CA LEU A 104 16.31 15.45 1.90
C LEU A 104 17.79 15.86 1.97
N ALA A 105 18.48 15.48 3.04
CA ALA A 105 19.92 15.75 3.19
C ALA A 105 20.77 15.05 2.12
N GLU A 106 20.44 13.81 1.76
CA GLU A 106 21.09 13.07 0.68
C GLU A 106 20.91 13.76 -0.67
N VAL A 107 19.68 14.16 -1.00
CA VAL A 107 19.36 14.87 -2.25
C VAL A 107 20.04 16.24 -2.29
N GLU A 108 20.04 16.99 -1.19
CA GLU A 108 20.77 18.25 -1.07
C GLU A 108 22.28 18.07 -1.30
N ALA A 109 22.87 17.00 -0.77
CA ALA A 109 24.28 16.69 -0.98
C ALA A 109 24.58 16.36 -2.45
N ILE A 110 23.69 15.59 -3.12
CA ILE A 110 23.79 15.28 -4.55
C ILE A 110 23.68 16.55 -5.40
N ALA A 111 22.72 17.42 -5.07
CA ALA A 111 22.46 18.65 -5.81
C ALA A 111 23.58 19.70 -5.66
N ASN A 112 24.27 19.73 -4.51
CA ASN A 112 25.29 20.71 -4.19
C ASN A 112 26.74 20.20 -4.36
N GLN A 113 26.93 19.04 -5.01
CA GLN A 113 28.25 18.50 -5.26
C GLN A 113 29.07 19.39 -6.22
N GLN A 114 30.38 19.49 -6.00
CA GLN A 114 31.29 20.29 -6.82
C GLN A 114 31.87 19.53 -8.01
N ALA A 115 31.78 18.20 -7.99
CA ALA A 115 32.19 17.37 -9.12
C ALA A 115 31.27 17.58 -10.34
N GLU A 116 31.81 17.37 -11.54
CA GLU A 116 30.98 17.36 -12.76
C GLU A 116 29.95 16.24 -12.68
N ALA A 117 28.70 16.55 -13.03
CA ALA A 117 27.60 15.59 -13.01
C ALA A 117 27.87 14.43 -13.98
N ASN A 118 27.73 13.21 -13.48
CA ASN A 118 27.78 11.97 -14.22
C ASN A 118 26.63 11.04 -13.76
N PHE A 119 26.55 9.87 -14.39
CA PHE A 119 25.45 8.96 -14.12
C PHE A 119 25.49 8.42 -12.69
N GLU A 120 26.67 8.10 -12.17
CA GLU A 120 26.88 7.53 -10.84
C GLU A 120 26.57 8.54 -9.73
N ASN A 121 27.12 9.75 -9.83
CA ASN A 121 27.01 10.76 -8.76
C ASN A 121 25.68 11.52 -8.76
N THR A 122 24.84 11.33 -9.79
CA THR A 122 23.55 12.01 -9.90
C THR A 122 22.42 10.99 -9.99
N ILE A 123 22.36 10.18 -11.05
CA ILE A 123 21.22 9.29 -11.28
C ILE A 123 21.22 8.12 -10.30
N ILE A 124 22.33 7.40 -10.18
CA ILE A 124 22.43 6.29 -9.22
C ILE A 124 22.33 6.79 -7.78
N ALA A 125 22.96 7.92 -7.47
CA ALA A 125 22.87 8.51 -6.14
C ALA A 125 21.43 8.86 -5.75
N LEU A 126 20.65 9.44 -6.68
CA LEU A 126 19.23 9.74 -6.44
C LEU A 126 18.39 8.47 -6.29
N GLU A 127 18.63 7.45 -7.13
CA GLU A 127 17.90 6.17 -7.06
C GLU A 127 18.14 5.44 -5.73
N VAL A 128 19.34 5.55 -5.16
CA VAL A 128 19.71 4.89 -3.90
C VAL A 128 19.32 5.70 -2.67
N SER A 129 18.99 6.99 -2.81
CA SER A 129 18.59 7.86 -1.70
C SER A 129 17.29 7.39 -1.02
N GLY A 130 17.13 7.72 0.25
CA GLY A 130 15.89 7.51 1.00
C GLY A 130 15.65 6.07 1.43
N GLN A 131 16.69 5.26 1.62
CA GLN A 131 16.55 3.85 2.01
C GLN A 131 15.75 3.65 3.30
N LEU A 132 15.94 4.51 4.30
CA LEU A 132 15.14 4.46 5.53
C LEU A 132 13.66 4.74 5.25
N LEU A 133 13.37 5.77 4.45
CA LEU A 133 12.01 6.14 4.07
C LEU A 133 11.33 5.02 3.28
N ASP A 134 12.03 4.38 2.33
CA ASP A 134 11.52 3.23 1.58
C ASP A 134 11.18 2.06 2.53
N ARG A 135 12.09 1.72 3.44
CA ARG A 135 11.94 0.61 4.38
C ARG A 135 10.69 0.76 5.25
N VAL A 136 10.49 1.93 5.86
CA VAL A 136 9.30 2.19 6.69
C VAL A 136 8.04 2.27 5.84
N SER A 137 8.09 2.90 4.66
CA SER A 137 6.94 3.06 3.77
C SER A 137 6.38 1.72 3.30
N ARG A 138 7.25 0.80 2.87
CA ARG A 138 6.86 -0.52 2.38
C ARG A 138 6.11 -1.32 3.43
N VAL A 139 6.59 -1.30 4.68
CA VAL A 139 5.92 -2.01 5.78
C VAL A 139 4.63 -1.29 6.15
N PHE A 140 4.68 0.02 6.36
CA PHE A 140 3.53 0.81 6.80
C PHE A 140 2.34 0.68 5.84
N PHE A 141 2.56 0.85 4.53
CA PHE A 141 1.47 0.76 3.55
C PHE A 141 1.00 -0.69 3.33
N SER A 142 1.86 -1.68 3.54
CA SER A 142 1.43 -3.09 3.57
C SER A 142 0.49 -3.36 4.75
N MET A 143 0.86 -2.88 5.95
CA MET A 143 0.03 -3.02 7.14
C MET A 143 -1.27 -2.21 7.02
N ALA A 144 -1.23 -1.00 6.47
CA ALA A 144 -2.42 -0.19 6.23
C ALA A 144 -3.41 -0.85 5.25
N GLY A 145 -2.92 -1.63 4.28
CA GLY A 145 -3.75 -2.35 3.32
C GLY A 145 -4.27 -3.69 3.84
N ALA A 146 -3.47 -4.43 4.61
CA ALA A 146 -3.78 -5.83 4.97
C ALA A 146 -4.14 -6.04 6.45
N HIS A 147 -3.64 -5.20 7.36
CA HIS A 147 -3.76 -5.37 8.81
C HIS A 147 -3.82 -4.03 9.53
N THR A 148 -4.78 -3.19 9.13
CA THR A 148 -4.92 -1.83 9.68
C THR A 148 -5.59 -1.80 11.04
N ASN A 149 -5.44 -0.67 11.74
CA ASN A 149 -6.06 -0.38 13.03
C ASN A 149 -6.27 1.15 13.16
N ASP A 150 -6.85 1.60 14.28
CA ASP A 150 -7.13 3.03 14.50
C ASP A 150 -5.84 3.89 14.55
N GLU A 151 -4.75 3.38 15.10
CA GLU A 151 -3.46 4.08 15.17
C GLU A 151 -2.82 4.24 13.79
N ILE A 152 -2.78 3.15 12.98
CA ILE A 152 -2.29 3.19 11.60
C ILE A 152 -3.12 4.17 10.76
N ARG A 153 -4.45 4.16 10.91
CA ARG A 153 -5.32 5.12 10.20
C ARG A 153 -5.06 6.56 10.60
N ALA A 154 -4.84 6.83 11.89
CA ALA A 154 -4.49 8.16 12.36
C ALA A 154 -3.14 8.61 11.79
N LEU A 155 -2.15 7.71 11.77
CA LEU A 155 -0.86 7.96 11.13
C LEU A 155 -0.99 8.22 9.63
N GLN A 156 -1.85 7.51 8.90
CA GLN A 156 -2.08 7.79 7.48
C GLN A 156 -2.61 9.21 7.23
N GLN A 157 -3.51 9.68 8.11
CA GLN A 157 -4.05 11.05 8.02
C GLN A 157 -2.99 12.10 8.32
N GLN A 158 -2.12 11.84 9.29
CA GLN A 158 -1.01 12.73 9.65
C GLN A 158 0.08 12.77 8.58
N LEU A 159 0.54 11.60 8.13
CA LEU A 159 1.68 11.46 7.22
C LEU A 159 1.34 11.80 5.77
N GLY A 160 0.08 11.67 5.35
CA GLY A 160 -0.33 11.90 3.96
C GLY A 160 0.12 13.26 3.41
N PRO A 161 -0.20 14.38 4.06
CA PRO A 161 0.27 15.70 3.66
C PRO A 161 1.80 15.86 3.71
N GLU A 162 2.47 15.31 4.72
CA GLU A 162 3.93 15.40 4.88
C GLU A 162 4.66 14.67 3.74
N LEU A 163 4.24 13.44 3.42
CA LEU A 163 4.81 12.64 2.33
C LEU A 163 4.50 13.24 0.94
N ALA A 164 3.33 13.86 0.79
CA ALA A 164 2.98 14.58 -0.43
C ALA A 164 3.85 15.83 -0.62
N ALA A 165 4.09 16.58 0.47
CA ALA A 165 4.99 17.74 0.45
C ALA A 165 6.44 17.33 0.16
N HIS A 166 6.90 16.21 0.74
CA HIS A 166 8.23 15.65 0.45
C HIS A 166 8.38 15.27 -1.02
N THR A 167 7.47 14.43 -1.55
CA THR A 167 7.53 13.99 -2.95
C THR A 167 7.40 15.14 -3.95
N GLY A 168 6.59 16.15 -3.63
CA GLY A 168 6.42 17.32 -4.49
C GLY A 168 7.49 18.41 -4.32
N GLY A 169 8.32 18.30 -3.27
CA GLY A 169 9.35 19.27 -2.90
C GLY A 169 10.78 18.85 -3.27
N LEU A 170 11.00 17.56 -3.56
CA LEU A 170 12.19 17.04 -4.26
C LEU A 170 12.16 17.45 -5.74
#